data_AF-C3ZND7-F1
#
_entry.id   AF-C3ZND7-F1
#
_cell.length_a   1.000
_cell.length_b   1.000
_cell.length_c   1.000
_cell.angle_alpha   90.00
_cell.angle_beta   90.00
_cell.angle_gamma   90.00
#
_symmetry.space_group_name_H-M   'P 1'
#
loop_
_entity.id
_entity.type
_entity.pdbx_description
1 polymer ?
#
loop_
_entity_poly.entity_id
_entity_poly.type
_entity_poly.pdbx_seq_one_letter_code
_entity_poly.pdbx_strand_id
1 'polypeptide(L)'
;GFPNRNFYGDFLQRYSVCAASVFASGEFMEGKEATKRILETINLDTKRYALGLNKVFFKAGTLAILEEIRDEKVTEIFTMMQSRARQMLQRKIFLKLFGAKAAVRILQNNIRAWFRLRHDWWIKMYQAIKPKLTGGMAEELLKETKVKLGKMEKHHDEITKKRIELESKLNDMMSLKKDIQNALETVSH
;
A
#
# COMPACT_ATOMS: atom_id res chain seq x y z
N GLY A 1 -21.16 -46.83 -19.39
CA GLY A 1 -21.99 -46.09 -18.40
C GLY A 1 -21.28 -44.82 -17.96
N PHE A 2 -21.79 -44.17 -16.90
CA PHE A 2 -21.20 -42.97 -16.28
C PHE A 2 -20.64 -43.32 -14.89
N PRO A 3 -19.37 -43.75 -14.78
CA PRO A 3 -18.80 -44.22 -13.51
C PRO A 3 -18.60 -43.10 -12.48
N ASN A 4 -18.42 -41.86 -12.93
CA ASN A 4 -18.12 -40.71 -12.07
C ASN A 4 -19.37 -39.85 -11.85
N ARG A 5 -19.57 -39.34 -10.62
CA ARG A 5 -20.72 -38.50 -10.25
C ARG A 5 -20.32 -37.45 -9.21
N ASN A 6 -20.81 -36.22 -9.37
CA ASN A 6 -20.61 -35.13 -8.42
C ASN A 6 -21.95 -34.47 -8.10
N PHE A 7 -22.12 -33.97 -6.88
CA PHE A 7 -23.21 -33.06 -6.58
C PHE A 7 -23.02 -31.73 -7.31
N TYR A 8 -24.11 -31.03 -7.64
CA TYR A 8 -24.01 -29.75 -8.33
C TYR A 8 -23.23 -28.70 -7.54
N GLY A 9 -23.39 -28.65 -6.21
CA GLY A 9 -22.62 -27.72 -5.35
C GLY A 9 -21.10 -27.91 -5.49
N ASP A 10 -20.62 -29.15 -5.33
CA ASP A 10 -19.20 -29.48 -5.43
C ASP A 10 -18.65 -29.20 -6.84
N PHE A 11 -19.44 -29.50 -7.87
CA PHE A 11 -19.06 -29.20 -9.25
C PHE A 11 -18.90 -27.69 -9.47
N LEU A 12 -19.88 -26.89 -9.03
CA LEU A 12 -19.85 -25.44 -9.21
C LEU A 12 -18.71 -24.80 -8.43
N GLN A 13 -18.47 -25.22 -7.19
CA GLN A 13 -17.35 -24.71 -6.39
C GLN A 13 -16.00 -24.94 -7.10
N ARG A 14 -15.84 -26.09 -7.76
CA ARG A 14 -14.57 -26.48 -8.38
C ARG A 14 -14.37 -25.94 -9.80
N TYR A 15 -15.43 -25.86 -10.59
CA TYR A 15 -15.34 -25.57 -12.04
C TYR A 15 -15.95 -24.22 -12.46
N SER A 16 -16.49 -23.43 -11.53
CA SER A 16 -17.00 -22.07 -11.84
C SER A 16 -15.94 -21.17 -12.50
N VAL A 17 -14.66 -21.35 -12.13
CA VAL A 17 -13.53 -20.62 -12.72
C VAL A 17 -13.37 -20.86 -14.22
N CYS A 18 -13.80 -22.02 -14.72
CA CYS A 18 -13.68 -22.36 -16.14
C CYS A 18 -14.61 -21.53 -17.03
N ALA A 19 -15.69 -20.99 -16.46
CA ALA A 19 -16.70 -20.21 -17.17
C ALA A 19 -17.21 -19.04 -16.32
N ALA A 20 -16.28 -18.16 -15.91
CA ALA A 20 -16.61 -17.02 -15.05
C ALA A 20 -17.66 -16.07 -15.67
N SER A 21 -17.75 -15.99 -17.00
CA SER A 21 -18.74 -15.17 -17.71
C SER A 21 -20.19 -15.60 -17.43
N VAL A 22 -20.42 -16.88 -17.15
CA VAL A 22 -21.76 -17.42 -16.82
C VAL A 22 -22.31 -16.77 -15.56
N PHE A 23 -21.44 -16.41 -14.61
CA PHE A 23 -21.82 -15.83 -13.32
C PHE A 23 -21.74 -14.30 -13.29
N ALA A 24 -21.45 -13.64 -14.43
CA ALA A 24 -21.18 -12.21 -14.48
C ALA A 24 -22.41 -11.33 -14.14
N SER A 25 -23.64 -11.82 -14.37
CA SER A 25 -24.87 -11.09 -14.07
C SER A 25 -25.22 -11.03 -12.58
N GLY A 26 -24.62 -11.89 -11.74
CA GLY A 26 -24.92 -11.97 -10.31
C GLY A 26 -26.32 -12.51 -9.98
N GLU A 27 -27.09 -12.93 -10.98
CA GLU A 27 -28.39 -13.56 -10.78
C GLU A 27 -28.23 -14.97 -10.21
N PHE A 28 -29.13 -15.34 -9.30
CA PHE A 28 -29.17 -16.70 -8.77
C PHE A 28 -29.59 -17.66 -9.88
N MET A 29 -28.73 -18.64 -10.16
CA MET A 29 -29.03 -19.75 -11.06
C MET A 29 -29.13 -21.05 -10.28
N GLU A 30 -30.11 -21.88 -10.66
CA GLU A 30 -30.25 -23.22 -10.12
C GLU A 30 -29.00 -24.06 -10.45
N GLY A 31 -28.56 -24.91 -9.51
CA GLY A 31 -27.29 -25.62 -9.65
C GLY A 31 -27.19 -26.52 -10.89
N LYS A 32 -28.31 -27.09 -11.33
CA LYS A 32 -28.40 -27.88 -12.56
C LYS A 32 -28.21 -27.02 -13.81
N GLU A 33 -28.85 -25.86 -13.85
CA GLU A 33 -28.77 -24.93 -14.98
C GLU A 33 -27.38 -24.28 -15.06
N ALA A 34 -26.83 -23.85 -13.92
CA ALA A 34 -25.46 -23.32 -13.85
C ALA A 34 -24.44 -24.35 -14.33
N THR A 35 -24.56 -25.61 -13.89
CA THR A 35 -23.68 -26.71 -14.35
C THR A 35 -23.80 -26.94 -15.85
N LYS A 36 -25.03 -26.90 -16.41
CA LYS A 36 -25.26 -27.03 -17.85
C LYS A 36 -24.57 -25.91 -18.62
N ARG A 37 -24.74 -24.65 -18.22
CA ARG A 37 -24.12 -23.48 -18.87
C ARG A 37 -22.60 -23.54 -18.83
N ILE A 38 -21.99 -23.98 -17.72
CA ILE A 38 -20.54 -24.19 -17.64
C ILE A 38 -20.09 -25.22 -18.69
N LEU A 39 -20.75 -26.39 -18.75
CA LEU A 39 -20.37 -27.47 -19.67
C LEU A 39 -20.56 -27.06 -21.15
N GLU A 40 -21.57 -26.24 -21.44
CA GLU A 40 -21.79 -25.65 -22.77
C GLU A 40 -20.73 -24.60 -23.12
N THR A 41 -20.33 -23.77 -22.15
CA THR A 41 -19.27 -22.75 -22.35
C THR A 41 -17.91 -23.39 -22.61
N ILE A 42 -17.64 -24.52 -21.96
CA ILE A 42 -16.44 -25.35 -22.18
C ILE A 42 -16.56 -26.18 -23.48
N ASN A 43 -17.73 -26.19 -24.12
CA ASN A 43 -18.04 -26.94 -25.33
C ASN A 43 -17.81 -28.46 -25.18
N LEU A 44 -18.20 -29.01 -24.03
CA LEU A 44 -18.08 -30.44 -23.77
C LEU A 44 -19.19 -31.22 -24.49
N ASP A 45 -18.82 -32.27 -25.23
CA ASP A 45 -19.79 -33.14 -25.91
C ASP A 45 -20.84 -33.70 -24.94
N THR A 46 -22.12 -33.51 -25.27
CA THR A 46 -23.28 -33.98 -24.50
C THR A 46 -23.27 -35.49 -24.29
N LYS A 47 -22.58 -36.27 -25.13
CA LYS A 47 -22.44 -37.73 -24.93
C LYS A 47 -21.50 -38.09 -23.77
N ARG A 48 -20.73 -37.14 -23.23
CA ARG A 48 -19.72 -37.36 -22.17
C ARG A 48 -20.25 -37.13 -20.76
N TYR A 49 -21.40 -36.49 -20.63
CA TYR A 49 -22.04 -36.23 -19.34
C TYR A 49 -23.56 -36.50 -19.37
N ALA A 50 -24.17 -36.62 -18.20
CA ALA A 50 -25.61 -36.64 -18.05
C ALA A 50 -26.01 -35.86 -16.79
N LEU A 51 -27.12 -35.11 -16.85
CA LEU A 51 -27.63 -34.31 -15.74
C LEU A 51 -28.77 -35.07 -15.06
N GLY A 52 -28.56 -35.48 -13.81
CA GLY A 52 -29.60 -36.08 -12.97
C GLY A 52 -30.41 -35.04 -12.18
N LEU A 53 -31.11 -35.51 -11.15
CA LEU A 53 -31.89 -34.63 -10.27
C LEU A 53 -30.97 -33.76 -9.40
N ASN A 54 -30.04 -34.38 -8.66
CA ASN A 54 -29.16 -33.68 -7.71
C ASN A 54 -27.67 -33.75 -8.06
N LYS A 55 -27.33 -34.48 -9.14
CA LYS A 55 -25.96 -34.84 -9.50
C LYS A 55 -25.72 -34.75 -10.99
N VAL A 56 -24.50 -34.40 -11.35
CA VAL A 56 -23.95 -34.56 -12.70
C VAL A 56 -23.16 -35.85 -12.79
N PHE A 57 -23.28 -36.55 -13.91
CA PHE A 57 -22.65 -37.83 -14.19
C PHE A 57 -21.68 -37.69 -15.36
N PHE A 58 -20.52 -38.34 -15.29
CA PHE A 58 -19.46 -38.25 -16.29
C PHE A 58 -18.98 -39.61 -16.76
N LYS A 59 -18.67 -39.72 -18.06
CA LYS A 59 -17.93 -40.86 -18.62
C LYS A 59 -16.49 -40.86 -18.09
N ALA A 60 -15.84 -42.01 -18.20
CA ALA A 60 -14.42 -42.14 -17.89
C ALA A 60 -13.59 -41.15 -18.74
N GLY A 61 -12.54 -40.58 -18.14
CA GLY A 61 -11.66 -39.59 -18.78
C GLY A 61 -12.21 -38.15 -18.83
N THR A 62 -13.52 -37.92 -18.73
CA THR A 62 -14.10 -36.57 -18.82
C THR A 62 -13.64 -35.65 -17.67
N LEU A 63 -13.50 -36.17 -16.46
CA LEU A 63 -13.01 -35.38 -15.32
C LEU A 63 -11.56 -34.93 -15.50
N ALA A 64 -10.70 -35.75 -16.13
CA ALA A 64 -9.32 -35.37 -16.39
C ALA A 64 -9.26 -34.15 -17.34
N ILE A 65 -10.07 -34.17 -18.40
CA ILE A 65 -10.19 -33.04 -19.34
C ILE A 65 -10.69 -31.78 -18.62
N LEU A 66 -11.67 -31.91 -17.73
CA LEU A 66 -12.18 -30.76 -16.96
C LEU A 66 -11.13 -30.17 -16.00
N GLU A 67 -10.29 -31.02 -15.39
CA GLU A 67 -9.19 -30.57 -14.53
C GLU A 67 -8.10 -29.84 -15.34
N GLU A 68 -7.76 -30.34 -16.53
CA GLU A 68 -6.79 -29.70 -17.42
C GLU A 68 -7.24 -28.30 -17.84
N ILE A 69 -8.50 -28.16 -18.28
CA ILE A 69 -9.09 -26.86 -18.65
C ILE A 69 -9.13 -25.90 -17.44
N ARG A 70 -9.41 -26.42 -16.25
CA ARG A 70 -9.38 -25.61 -15.02
C ARG A 70 -7.98 -25.12 -14.74
N ASP A 71 -6.99 -26.00 -14.81
CA ASP A 71 -5.60 -25.67 -14.48
C ASP A 71 -5.03 -24.64 -15.47
N GLU A 72 -5.38 -24.71 -16.75
CA GLU A 72 -5.08 -23.67 -17.74
C GLU A 72 -5.65 -22.30 -17.33
N LYS A 73 -6.95 -22.25 -16.98
CA LYS A 73 -7.63 -21.00 -16.58
C LYS A 73 -7.07 -20.42 -15.29
N VAL A 74 -6.80 -21.27 -14.30
CA VAL A 74 -6.19 -20.87 -13.03
C VAL A 74 -4.79 -20.31 -13.28
N THR A 75 -3.99 -20.97 -14.12
CA THR A 75 -2.64 -20.53 -14.46
C THR A 75 -2.63 -19.18 -15.18
N GLU A 76 -3.58 -18.95 -16.10
CA GLU A 76 -3.78 -17.66 -16.77
C GLU A 76 -4.05 -16.54 -15.74
N ILE A 77 -5.01 -16.76 -14.83
CA ILE A 77 -5.37 -15.80 -13.77
C ILE A 77 -4.18 -15.51 -12.85
N PHE A 78 -3.48 -16.54 -12.38
CA PHE A 78 -2.30 -16.37 -11.52
C PHE A 78 -1.20 -15.60 -12.24
N THR A 79 -0.96 -15.89 -13.52
CA THR A 79 0.06 -15.19 -14.32
C THR A 79 -0.28 -13.70 -14.47
N MET A 80 -1.56 -13.38 -14.73
CA MET A 80 -2.03 -11.99 -14.78
C MET A 80 -1.90 -11.27 -13.43
N MET A 81 -2.26 -11.94 -12.33
CA MET A 81 -2.12 -11.38 -10.98
C MET A 81 -0.65 -11.10 -10.66
N GLN A 82 0.22 -12.08 -10.91
CA GLN A 82 1.65 -11.96 -10.63
C GLN A 82 2.31 -10.90 -11.51
N SER A 83 1.95 -10.78 -12.80
CA SER A 83 2.49 -9.77 -13.70
C SER A 83 2.14 -8.35 -13.23
N ARG A 84 0.89 -8.12 -12.80
CA ARG A 84 0.45 -6.85 -12.20
C ARG A 84 1.21 -6.54 -10.91
N ALA A 85 1.36 -7.50 -10.01
CA ALA A 85 2.11 -7.32 -8.76
C ALA A 85 3.58 -6.94 -9.03
N ARG A 86 4.25 -7.67 -9.93
CA ARG A 86 5.63 -7.37 -10.35
C ARG A 86 5.73 -6.00 -11.01
N GLN A 87 4.79 -5.64 -11.88
CA GLN A 87 4.74 -4.33 -12.53
C GLN A 87 4.66 -3.19 -11.50
N MET A 88 3.76 -3.30 -10.52
CA MET A 88 3.63 -2.28 -9.47
C MET A 88 4.92 -2.11 -8.66
N LEU A 89 5.58 -3.21 -8.32
CA LEU A 89 6.86 -3.18 -7.63
C LEU A 89 7.96 -2.49 -8.47
N GLN A 90 8.09 -2.88 -9.74
CA GLN A 90 9.10 -2.31 -10.64
C GLN A 90 8.86 -0.82 -10.90
N ARG A 91 7.61 -0.36 -11.00
CA ARG A 91 7.30 1.08 -11.14
C ARG A 91 7.77 1.89 -9.94
N LYS A 92 7.60 1.37 -8.72
CA LYS A 92 8.10 2.02 -7.49
C LYS A 92 9.63 2.14 -7.50
N ILE A 93 10.33 1.07 -7.90
CA ILE A 93 11.80 1.06 -8.00
C ILE A 93 12.26 2.05 -9.07
N PHE A 94 11.64 2.02 -10.25
CA PHE A 94 11.96 2.91 -11.36
C PHE A 94 11.81 4.39 -10.99
N LEU A 95 10.71 4.78 -10.33
CA LEU A 95 10.49 6.18 -9.94
C LEU A 95 11.59 6.69 -8.99
N LYS A 96 12.05 5.85 -8.04
CA LYS A 96 13.17 6.19 -7.15
C LYS A 96 14.46 6.40 -7.95
N LEU A 97 14.78 5.47 -8.86
CA LEU A 97 15.98 5.56 -9.70
C LEU A 97 15.93 6.75 -10.67
N PHE A 98 14.76 7.03 -11.23
CA PHE A 98 14.55 8.14 -12.16
C PHE A 98 14.77 9.49 -11.47
N GLY A 99 14.22 9.68 -10.26
CA GLY A 99 14.48 10.86 -9.44
C GLY A 99 15.97 11.03 -9.12
N ALA A 100 16.64 9.93 -8.73
CA ALA A 100 18.08 9.94 -8.45
C ALA A 100 18.93 10.28 -9.68
N LYS A 101 18.52 9.86 -10.89
CA LYS A 101 19.26 10.09 -12.14
C LYS A 101 19.50 11.58 -12.42
N ALA A 102 18.49 12.43 -12.19
CA ALA A 102 18.63 13.87 -12.36
C ALA A 102 19.65 14.47 -11.38
N ALA A 103 19.55 14.09 -10.09
CA ALA A 103 20.47 14.54 -9.05
C ALA A 103 21.92 14.10 -9.33
N VAL A 104 22.12 12.84 -9.73
CA VAL A 104 23.45 12.31 -10.11
C VAL A 104 24.03 13.10 -11.28
N ARG A 105 23.23 13.42 -12.30
CA ARG A 105 23.68 14.21 -13.45
C ARG A 105 24.13 15.62 -13.03
N ILE A 106 23.34 16.30 -12.21
CA ILE A 106 23.68 17.63 -11.69
C ILE A 106 24.98 17.56 -10.89
N LEU A 107 25.10 16.60 -9.98
CA LEU A 107 26.29 16.41 -9.16
C LEU A 107 27.53 16.16 -10.01
N GLN A 108 27.46 15.24 -10.98
CA GLN A 108 28.57 14.97 -11.88
C GLN A 108 28.97 16.20 -12.70
N ASN A 109 28.00 16.96 -13.21
CA ASN A 109 28.29 18.19 -13.96
C ASN A 109 28.96 19.25 -13.08
N ASN A 110 28.50 19.42 -11.84
CA ASN A 110 29.08 20.35 -10.88
C ASN A 110 30.50 19.94 -10.50
N ILE A 111 30.75 18.65 -10.23
CA ILE A 111 32.08 18.12 -9.94
C ILE A 111 33.03 18.39 -11.12
N ARG A 112 32.63 18.07 -12.34
CA ARG A 112 33.43 18.35 -13.54
C ARG A 112 33.69 19.84 -13.73
N ALA A 113 32.70 20.69 -13.50
CA ALA A 113 32.86 22.15 -13.56
C ALA A 113 33.85 22.63 -12.51
N TRP A 114 33.76 22.14 -11.26
CA TRP A 114 34.71 22.48 -10.21
C TRP A 114 36.14 22.05 -10.55
N PHE A 115 36.36 20.85 -11.08
CA PHE A 115 37.68 20.40 -11.51
C PHE A 115 38.28 21.28 -12.62
N ARG A 116 37.46 21.81 -13.54
CA ARG A 116 37.93 22.77 -14.55
C ARG A 116 38.29 24.12 -13.95
N LEU A 117 37.50 24.57 -12.98
CA LEU A 117 37.52 25.95 -12.49
C LEU A 117 38.41 26.16 -11.24
N ARG A 118 38.75 25.11 -10.50
CA ARG A 118 39.49 25.20 -9.22
C ARG A 118 40.88 25.82 -9.33
N HIS A 119 41.51 25.76 -10.50
CA HIS A 119 42.83 26.34 -10.73
C HIS A 119 42.79 27.71 -11.42
N ASP A 120 41.61 28.15 -11.87
CA ASP A 120 41.40 29.44 -12.53
C ASP A 120 41.63 30.61 -11.57
N TRP A 121 42.42 31.58 -12.00
CA TRP A 121 42.80 32.74 -11.20
C TRP A 121 41.63 33.68 -10.93
N TRP A 122 40.71 33.84 -11.89
CA TRP A 122 39.53 34.70 -11.73
C TRP A 122 38.60 34.19 -10.63
N ILE A 123 38.40 32.87 -10.55
CA ILE A 123 37.53 32.26 -9.55
C ILE A 123 38.15 32.30 -8.17
N LYS A 124 39.47 32.09 -8.05
CA LYS A 124 40.19 32.27 -6.78
C LYS A 124 40.07 33.70 -6.26
N MET A 125 40.23 34.69 -7.14
CA MET A 125 40.08 36.10 -6.79
C MET A 125 38.66 36.41 -6.31
N TYR A 126 37.63 35.97 -7.05
CA TYR A 126 36.23 36.12 -6.65
C TYR A 126 35.94 35.48 -5.30
N GLN A 127 36.43 34.25 -5.06
CA GLN A 127 36.24 33.54 -3.79
C GLN A 127 36.92 34.24 -2.60
N ALA A 128 38.06 34.90 -2.81
CA ALA A 128 38.74 35.68 -1.78
C ALA A 128 38.00 36.99 -1.42
N ILE A 129 37.36 37.62 -2.40
CA ILE A 129 36.64 38.89 -2.24
C ILE A 129 35.21 38.68 -1.71
N LYS A 130 34.51 37.64 -2.19
CA LYS A 130 33.10 37.36 -1.85
C LYS A 130 32.77 37.38 -0.35
N PRO A 131 33.52 36.72 0.56
CA PRO A 131 33.19 36.73 1.99
C PRO A 131 33.44 38.08 2.67
N LYS A 132 34.27 38.95 2.06
CA LYS A 132 34.51 40.32 2.56
C LYS A 132 33.38 41.28 2.19
N LEU A 133 32.48 40.88 1.30
CA LEU A 133 31.27 41.64 0.97
C LEU A 133 30.24 41.42 2.07
N THR A 134 30.03 42.46 2.86
CA THR A 134 29.20 42.49 4.08
C THR A 134 27.76 41.98 3.90
N GLY A 135 27.19 42.10 2.70
CA GLY A 135 25.81 41.67 2.44
C GLY A 135 25.57 40.16 2.53
N GLY A 136 26.50 39.33 2.07
CA GLY A 136 26.28 37.87 1.97
C GLY A 136 26.31 37.15 3.32
N MET A 137 27.26 37.51 4.18
CA MET A 137 27.44 36.90 5.51
C MET A 137 26.34 37.36 6.49
N ALA A 138 25.90 38.61 6.39
CA ALA A 138 24.80 39.13 7.20
C ALA A 138 23.47 38.44 6.87
N GLU A 139 23.16 38.23 5.58
CA GLU A 139 21.95 37.51 5.17
C GLU A 139 21.95 36.04 5.60
N GLU A 140 23.10 35.37 5.52
CA GLU A 140 23.24 33.96 5.91
C GLU A 140 23.07 33.78 7.43
N LEU A 141 23.71 34.65 8.23
CA LEU A 141 23.50 34.71 9.69
C LEU A 141 22.05 35.07 10.05
N LEU A 142 21.42 35.97 9.30
CA LEU A 142 20.02 36.37 9.52
C LEU A 142 19.07 35.21 9.20
N LYS A 143 19.33 34.44 8.15
CA LYS A 143 18.59 33.20 7.87
C LYS A 143 18.79 32.16 8.96
N GLU A 144 20.02 31.94 9.41
CA GLU A 144 20.32 30.96 10.45
C GLU A 144 19.66 31.32 11.78
N THR A 145 19.76 32.59 12.20
CA THR A 145 19.10 33.11 13.41
C THR A 145 17.59 33.02 13.32
N LYS A 146 16.97 33.35 12.19
CA LYS A 146 15.51 33.16 11.97
C LYS A 146 15.09 31.70 12.10
N VAL A 147 15.85 30.76 11.54
CA VAL A 147 15.55 29.32 11.65
C VAL A 147 15.68 28.84 13.09
N LYS A 148 16.73 29.28 13.81
CA LYS A 148 16.92 28.95 15.23
C LYS A 148 15.78 29.53 16.08
N LEU A 149 15.38 30.77 15.81
CA LEU A 149 14.31 31.47 16.52
C LEU A 149 12.98 30.73 16.33
N GLY A 150 12.61 30.37 15.10
CA GLY A 150 11.37 29.61 14.85
C GLY A 150 11.35 28.20 15.47
N LYS A 151 12.51 27.56 15.64
CA LYS A 151 12.61 26.29 16.40
C LYS A 151 12.42 26.51 17.90
N MET A 152 13.03 27.57 18.44
CA MET A 152 12.90 27.94 19.85
C MET A 152 11.46 28.35 20.19
N GLU A 153 10.78 29.09 19.33
CA GLU A 153 9.36 29.47 19.50
C GLU A 153 8.46 28.23 19.58
N LYS A 154 8.60 27.28 18.63
CA LYS A 154 7.81 26.02 18.67
C LYS A 154 8.06 25.21 19.94
N HIS A 155 9.33 25.09 20.34
CA HIS A 155 9.68 24.38 21.56
C HIS A 155 9.14 25.10 22.81
N HIS A 156 9.14 26.43 22.81
CA HIS A 156 8.55 27.23 23.86
C HIS A 156 7.03 27.01 23.94
N ASP A 157 6.32 27.04 22.82
CA ASP A 157 4.87 26.76 22.74
C ASP A 157 4.50 25.35 23.21
N GLU A 158 5.33 24.35 22.92
CA GLU A 158 5.14 22.98 23.42
C GLU A 158 5.33 22.90 24.94
N ILE A 159 6.33 23.60 25.49
CA ILE A 159 6.58 23.64 26.93
C ILE A 159 5.45 24.39 27.65
N THR A 160 4.98 25.52 27.11
CA THR A 160 3.90 26.30 27.74
C THR A 160 2.60 25.52 27.78
N LYS A 161 2.24 24.81 26.70
CA LYS A 161 1.07 23.90 26.70
C LYS A 161 1.19 22.81 27.77
N LYS A 162 2.34 22.12 27.84
CA LYS A 162 2.58 21.09 28.86
C LYS A 162 2.51 21.66 30.28
N ARG A 163 3.01 22.88 30.49
CA ARG A 163 2.93 23.57 31.78
C ARG A 163 1.48 23.82 32.18
N ILE A 164 0.66 24.35 31.28
CA ILE A 164 -0.77 24.61 31.53
C ILE A 164 -1.53 23.31 31.84
N GLU A 165 -1.27 22.23 31.10
CA GLU A 165 -1.88 20.92 31.36
C GLU A 165 -1.50 20.35 32.73
N LEU A 166 -0.23 20.48 33.13
CA LEU A 166 0.24 20.04 34.45
C LEU A 166 -0.33 20.89 35.59
N GLU A 167 -0.44 22.21 35.40
CA GLU A 167 -1.09 23.11 36.36
C GLU A 167 -2.58 22.76 36.55
N SER A 168 -3.30 22.45 35.46
CA SER A 168 -4.69 21.96 35.55
C SER A 168 -4.80 20.67 36.36
N LYS A 169 -3.98 19.66 36.02
CA LYS A 169 -3.98 18.37 36.74
C LYS A 169 -3.65 18.53 38.22
N LEU A 170 -2.72 19.43 38.54
CA LEU A 170 -2.33 19.73 39.93
C LEU A 170 -3.50 20.37 40.69
N ASN A 171 -4.23 21.30 40.07
CA ASN A 171 -5.43 21.89 40.67
C ASN A 171 -6.54 20.85 40.90
N ASP A 172 -6.76 19.94 39.95
CA ASP A 172 -7.72 18.84 40.10
C ASP A 172 -7.34 17.88 41.23
N MET A 173 -6.05 17.55 41.38
CA MET A 173 -5.59 16.76 42.53
C MET A 173 -5.74 17.51 43.85
N MET A 174 -5.51 18.82 43.87
CA MET A 174 -5.69 19.63 45.08
C MET A 174 -7.16 19.73 45.51
N SER A 175 -8.10 19.85 44.56
CA SER A 175 -9.53 19.83 44.87
C SER A 175 -9.97 18.47 45.41
N LEU A 176 -9.59 17.37 44.75
CA LEU A 176 -9.85 16.01 45.24
C LEU A 176 -9.27 15.76 46.63
N LYS A 177 -8.04 16.21 46.88
CA LYS A 177 -7.42 16.13 48.21
C LYS A 177 -8.23 16.88 49.26
N LYS A 178 -8.69 18.10 48.94
CA LYS A 178 -9.51 18.92 49.83
C LYS A 178 -10.86 18.26 50.11
N ASP A 179 -11.48 17.67 49.10
CA ASP A 179 -12.76 16.96 49.24
C ASP A 179 -12.61 15.71 50.13
N ILE A 180 -11.51 14.96 49.99
CA ILE A 180 -11.18 13.82 50.86
C ILE A 180 -10.94 14.29 52.30
N GLN A 181 -10.22 15.39 52.51
CA GLN A 181 -9.99 15.96 53.84
C GLN A 181 -11.31 16.36 54.51
N ASN A 182 -12.18 17.07 53.78
CA ASN A 182 -13.50 17.45 54.29
C ASN A 182 -14.35 16.21 54.63
N ALA A 183 -14.34 15.17 53.79
CA ALA A 183 -15.06 13.92 54.06
C ALA A 183 -14.56 13.21 55.34
N LEU A 184 -13.24 13.17 55.56
CA LEU A 184 -12.65 12.62 56.77
C LEU A 184 -13.04 13.40 58.04
N GLU A 185 -13.09 14.73 57.94
CA GLU A 185 -13.54 15.59 59.05
C GLU A 185 -15.03 15.39 59.38
N THR A 186 -15.88 15.18 58.37
CA THR A 186 -17.32 14.89 58.58
C THR A 186 -17.63 13.50 59.15
N VAL A 187 -16.74 12.51 58.97
CA VAL A 187 -16.90 11.15 59.52
C VAL A 187 -16.34 11.04 60.95
N SER A 188 -15.52 12.01 61.37
CA SER A 188 -14.90 12.05 62.71
C SER A 188 -15.74 12.81 63.76
N HIS A 189 -16.92 13.32 63.37
CA HIS A 189 -17.92 13.97 64.22
C HIS A 189 -19.22 13.17 64.22
#